data_AF-D3HLQ7-F1
#
_entry.id   AF-D3HLQ7-F1
#
_cell.length_a   1.000
_cell.length_b   1.000
_cell.length_c   1.000
_cell.angle_alpha   90.00
_cell.angle_beta   90.00
_cell.angle_gamma   90.00
#
_symmetry.space_group_name_H-M   'P 1'
#
loop_
_entity.id
_entity.type
_entity.pdbx_description
1 polymer ?
#
loop_
_entity_poly.entity_id
_entity_poly.type
_entity_poly.pdbx_seq_one_letter_code
_entity_poly.pdbx_strand_id
1 'polypeptide(L)'
;MDIIAAFRWDSSEKSISFMAIDENYNVRIIPLNTKLTKNNLNQLFQEAENTIKGFFKEIENIYRGKPDANIRIEYKIVGHGSPAHHYHTKMHKPSDSTEFVRKSFFENFNDYKSVYSLHLAEKQYRTNLKKPALTEFKAGLDNLELIEKKKNNAYQYHLWALILHATKSNYAKEITKLTKILRREKVQQIDKKKRHPA
;
A
#
# COMPACT_ATOMS: atom_id res chain seq x y z
N MET A 1 -10.12 -3.62 -15.66
CA MET A 1 -10.14 -2.63 -14.56
C MET A 1 -8.94 -2.91 -13.71
N ASP A 2 -8.03 -1.94 -13.60
CA ASP A 2 -6.76 -2.15 -12.92
C ASP A 2 -6.88 -1.75 -11.45
N ILE A 3 -6.46 -2.65 -10.57
CA ILE A 3 -6.47 -2.45 -9.12
C ILE A 3 -5.03 -2.48 -8.65
N ILE A 4 -4.66 -1.50 -7.84
CA ILE A 4 -3.34 -1.40 -7.23
C ILE A 4 -3.50 -1.69 -5.75
N ALA A 5 -2.77 -2.68 -5.25
CA ALA A 5 -2.66 -2.98 -3.83
C ALA A 5 -1.26 -2.63 -3.33
N ALA A 6 -1.15 -2.00 -2.16
CA ALA A 6 0.11 -1.77 -1.46
C ALA A 6 0.19 -2.66 -0.22
N PHE A 7 1.31 -3.36 -0.06
CA PHE A 7 1.67 -4.10 1.14
C PHE A 7 2.96 -3.53 1.74
N ARG A 8 3.00 -3.31 3.06
CA ARG A 8 4.17 -2.79 3.75
C ARG A 8 4.45 -3.56 5.03
N TRP A 9 5.68 -4.03 5.19
CA TRP A 9 6.22 -4.50 6.46
C TRP A 9 7.24 -3.50 7.01
N ASP A 10 7.06 -3.13 8.27
CA ASP A 10 7.98 -2.31 9.05
C ASP A 10 8.66 -3.13 10.13
N SER A 11 9.92 -3.50 9.92
CA SER A 11 10.68 -4.30 10.89
C SER A 11 10.94 -3.58 12.22
N SER A 12 10.94 -2.25 12.25
CA SER A 12 11.21 -1.45 13.45
C SER A 12 9.95 -1.32 14.29
N GLU A 13 8.82 -1.02 13.64
CA GLU A 13 7.53 -0.96 14.30
C GLU A 13 6.89 -2.33 14.54
N LYS A 14 7.42 -3.39 13.92
CA LYS A 14 6.80 -4.72 13.82
C LYS A 14 5.34 -4.57 13.41
N SER A 15 5.11 -3.95 12.28
CA SER A 15 3.77 -3.69 11.78
C SER A 15 3.62 -4.05 10.31
N ILE A 16 2.46 -4.57 9.97
CA ILE A 16 2.05 -4.80 8.59
C ILE A 16 0.96 -3.78 8.28
N SER A 17 1.12 -3.05 7.18
CA SER A 17 0.12 -2.12 6.68
C SER A 17 -0.22 -2.46 5.25
N PHE A 18 -1.49 -2.33 4.86
CA PHE A 18 -1.90 -2.51 3.48
C PHE A 18 -3.10 -1.66 3.09
N MET A 19 -3.26 -1.43 1.79
CA MET A 19 -4.46 -0.86 1.20
C MET A 19 -4.57 -1.32 -0.25
N ALA A 20 -5.75 -1.18 -0.86
CA ALA A 20 -5.93 -1.34 -2.29
C ALA A 20 -6.89 -0.28 -2.82
N ILE A 21 -6.65 0.13 -4.05
CA ILE A 21 -7.46 1.10 -4.78
C ILE A 21 -7.71 0.60 -6.19
N ASP A 22 -8.84 0.96 -6.78
CA ASP A 22 -9.00 0.85 -8.21
C ASP A 22 -8.48 2.08 -8.97
N GLU A 23 -8.34 1.95 -10.30
CA GLU A 23 -7.89 3.02 -11.21
C GLU A 23 -8.70 4.32 -11.14
N ASN A 24 -9.96 4.22 -10.69
CA ASN A 24 -10.87 5.34 -10.55
C ASN A 24 -10.92 5.86 -9.10
N TYR A 25 -10.18 5.25 -8.16
CA TYR A 25 -10.17 5.57 -6.72
C TYR A 25 -11.55 5.42 -6.03
N ASN A 26 -12.48 4.68 -6.66
CA ASN A 26 -13.85 4.45 -6.21
C ASN A 26 -13.95 3.28 -5.22
N VAL A 27 -13.26 2.17 -5.50
CA VAL A 27 -13.06 1.10 -4.51
C VAL A 27 -11.82 1.43 -3.70
N ARG A 28 -12.01 1.64 -2.39
CA ARG A 28 -10.93 1.79 -1.42
C ARG A 28 -11.06 0.70 -0.37
N ILE A 29 -10.06 -0.18 -0.29
CA ILE A 29 -9.80 -0.84 0.98
C ILE A 29 -9.24 0.24 1.91
N ILE A 30 -9.94 0.48 3.02
CA ILE A 30 -9.50 1.42 4.06
C ILE A 30 -8.07 1.04 4.48
N PRO A 31 -7.12 1.99 4.51
CA PRO A 31 -5.75 1.68 4.90
C PRO A 31 -5.68 1.02 6.29
N LEU A 32 -5.31 -0.26 6.33
CA LEU A 32 -5.16 -1.02 7.56
C LEU A 32 -3.70 -1.00 8.03
N ASN A 33 -3.51 -0.98 9.33
CA ASN A 33 -2.21 -1.12 9.98
C ASN A 33 -2.33 -1.98 11.23
N THR A 34 -1.70 -3.15 11.21
CA THR A 34 -1.67 -4.10 12.32
C THR A 34 -0.30 -4.03 12.97
N LYS A 35 -0.26 -3.59 14.24
CA LYS A 35 0.94 -3.71 15.08
C LYS A 35 1.00 -5.11 15.67
N LEU A 36 2.13 -5.76 15.52
CA LEU A 36 2.36 -7.13 15.97
C LEU A 36 3.08 -7.15 17.32
N THR A 37 2.85 -8.21 18.07
CA THR A 37 3.46 -8.47 19.38
C THR A 37 4.96 -8.70 19.22
N LYS A 38 5.78 -7.84 19.82
CA LYS A 38 7.25 -7.84 19.62
C LYS A 38 8.01 -8.81 20.52
N ASN A 39 7.46 -9.12 21.69
CA ASN A 39 8.18 -9.80 22.77
C ASN A 39 8.07 -11.33 22.72
N ASN A 40 7.31 -11.88 21.77
CA ASN A 40 7.14 -13.30 21.55
C ASN A 40 7.21 -13.60 20.05
N LEU A 41 8.27 -14.30 19.63
CA LEU A 41 8.55 -14.54 18.21
C LEU A 41 7.51 -15.46 17.56
N ASN A 42 7.05 -16.49 18.27
CA ASN A 42 6.03 -17.41 17.76
C ASN A 42 4.69 -16.70 17.55
N GLN A 43 4.31 -15.87 18.54
CA GLN A 43 3.11 -15.06 18.42
C GLN A 43 3.24 -14.03 17.29
N LEU A 44 4.40 -13.39 17.14
CA LEU A 44 4.68 -12.48 16.04
C LEU A 44 4.49 -13.17 14.69
N PHE A 45 5.04 -14.37 14.52
CA PHE A 45 4.92 -15.14 13.28
C PHE A 45 3.46 -15.50 12.98
N GLN A 46 2.72 -15.97 13.99
CA GLN A 46 1.31 -16.28 13.83
C GLN A 46 0.48 -15.04 13.46
N GLU A 47 0.68 -13.91 14.13
CA GLU A 47 -0.02 -12.65 13.83
C GLU A 47 0.36 -12.12 12.44
N ALA A 48 1.63 -12.23 12.05
CA ALA A 48 2.12 -11.84 10.73
C ALA A 48 1.47 -12.68 9.63
N GLU A 49 1.46 -14.00 9.77
CA GLU A 49 0.84 -14.93 8.83
C GLU A 49 -0.66 -14.65 8.69
N ASN A 50 -1.38 -14.48 9.81
CA ASN A 50 -2.79 -14.14 9.80
C ASN A 50 -3.06 -12.81 9.09
N THR A 51 -2.22 -11.80 9.30
CA THR A 51 -2.37 -10.50 8.65
C THR A 51 -2.08 -10.58 7.15
N ILE A 52 -1.09 -11.36 6.73
CA ILE A 52 -0.76 -11.61 5.32
C ILE A 52 -1.91 -12.35 4.63
N LYS A 53 -2.42 -13.42 5.23
CA LYS A 53 -3.61 -14.13 4.72
C LYS A 53 -4.82 -13.21 4.61
N GLY A 54 -5.03 -12.35 5.62
CA GLY A 54 -6.07 -11.33 5.60
C GLY A 54 -5.94 -10.38 4.40
N PHE A 55 -4.73 -9.91 4.11
CA PHE A 55 -4.46 -9.08 2.93
C PHE A 55 -4.85 -9.78 1.63
N PHE A 56 -4.44 -11.04 1.41
CA PHE A 56 -4.81 -11.76 0.18
C PHE A 56 -6.29 -12.13 0.11
N LYS A 57 -6.94 -12.39 1.24
CA LYS A 57 -8.39 -12.57 1.30
C LYS A 57 -9.15 -11.34 0.84
N GLU A 58 -8.67 -10.14 1.18
CA GLU A 58 -9.26 -8.89 0.66
C GLU A 58 -9.07 -8.75 -0.85
N ILE A 59 -7.93 -9.19 -1.40
CA ILE A 59 -7.70 -9.24 -2.86
C ILE A 59 -8.69 -10.19 -3.54
N GLU A 60 -8.95 -11.36 -2.95
CA GLU A 60 -9.98 -12.27 -3.45
C GLU A 60 -11.38 -11.68 -3.36
N ASN A 61 -11.74 -11.00 -2.27
CA ASN A 61 -13.04 -10.33 -2.15
C ASN A 61 -13.25 -9.30 -3.26
N ILE A 62 -12.21 -8.54 -3.58
CA ILE A 62 -12.20 -7.61 -4.72
C ILE A 62 -12.45 -8.36 -6.04
N TYR A 63 -11.72 -9.45 -6.27
CA TYR A 63 -11.82 -10.23 -7.51
C TYR A 63 -13.19 -10.89 -7.67
N ARG A 64 -13.79 -11.41 -6.59
CA ARG A 64 -15.16 -11.97 -6.62
C ARG A 64 -16.18 -10.95 -7.10
N GLY A 65 -16.02 -9.68 -6.74
CA GLY A 65 -16.86 -8.59 -7.24
C GLY A 65 -16.52 -8.15 -8.67
N LYS A 66 -15.30 -8.44 -9.16
CA LYS A 66 -14.76 -8.02 -10.46
C LYS A 66 -13.82 -9.09 -11.04
N PRO A 67 -14.34 -10.18 -11.62
CA PRO A 67 -13.51 -11.30 -12.08
C PRO A 67 -12.52 -10.93 -13.19
N ASP A 68 -12.76 -9.87 -13.95
CA ASP A 68 -11.84 -9.39 -14.99
C ASP A 68 -10.83 -8.34 -14.49
N ALA A 69 -10.72 -8.16 -13.16
CA ALA A 69 -9.78 -7.22 -12.57
C ALA A 69 -8.35 -7.73 -12.72
N ASN A 70 -7.47 -6.84 -13.21
CA ASN A 70 -6.03 -7.06 -13.15
C ASN A 70 -5.52 -6.41 -11.86
N ILE A 71 -4.95 -7.21 -10.96
CA ILE A 71 -4.50 -6.73 -9.66
C ILE A 71 -2.98 -6.68 -9.64
N ARG A 72 -2.45 -5.48 -9.43
CA ARG A 72 -1.03 -5.22 -9.30
C ARG A 72 -0.68 -4.94 -7.84
N ILE A 73 0.23 -5.72 -7.27
CA ILE A 73 0.73 -5.53 -5.91
C ILE A 73 2.05 -4.76 -5.93
N GLU A 74 2.04 -3.56 -5.39
CA GLU A 74 3.21 -2.82 -4.91
C GLU A 74 3.53 -3.31 -3.49
N TYR A 75 4.79 -3.65 -3.20
CA TYR A 75 5.14 -4.09 -1.85
C TYR A 75 6.43 -3.46 -1.35
N LYS A 76 6.54 -3.34 -0.02
CA LYS A 76 7.75 -2.89 0.65
C LYS A 76 7.94 -3.67 1.94
N ILE A 77 8.78 -4.69 1.86
CA ILE A 77 9.19 -5.48 3.02
C ILE A 77 10.51 -4.92 3.52
N VAL A 78 10.46 -4.05 4.54
CA VAL A 78 11.66 -3.41 5.08
C VAL A 78 12.32 -4.35 6.07
N GLY A 79 13.59 -4.68 5.82
CA GLY A 79 14.44 -5.45 6.73
C GLY A 79 15.85 -4.92 6.71
N HIS A 80 16.14 -4.04 7.67
CA HIS A 80 17.42 -3.35 7.86
C HIS A 80 17.81 -2.32 6.77
N GLY A 81 18.73 -1.42 7.17
CA GLY A 81 19.04 -0.12 6.56
C GLY A 81 18.97 -0.05 5.03
N SER A 82 18.51 1.09 4.53
CA SER A 82 18.63 1.48 3.12
C SER A 82 19.94 0.96 2.51
N PRO A 83 19.94 0.48 1.25
CA PRO A 83 21.18 0.06 0.61
C PRO A 83 22.17 1.23 0.68
N ALA A 84 23.18 1.10 1.55
CA ALA A 84 24.36 1.93 1.48
C ALA A 84 25.08 1.57 0.18
N HIS A 85 25.60 2.59 -0.50
CA HIS A 85 26.35 2.42 -1.75
C HIS A 85 27.40 1.32 -1.65
N HIS A 86 27.71 0.70 -2.79
CA HIS A 86 28.54 -0.49 -3.00
C HIS A 86 29.98 -0.47 -2.45
N TYR A 87 30.33 0.46 -1.58
CA TYR A 87 31.62 0.56 -0.94
C TYR A 87 31.43 0.42 0.57
N HIS A 88 31.70 -0.81 1.05
CA HIS A 88 31.83 -1.20 2.46
C HIS A 88 30.56 -1.32 3.31
N THR A 89 29.73 -2.35 3.09
CA THR A 89 28.95 -2.96 4.20
C THR A 89 28.71 -4.44 3.93
N LYS A 90 29.11 -5.31 4.86
CA LYS A 90 28.65 -6.70 4.94
C LYS A 90 27.11 -6.66 4.83
N MET A 91 26.51 -7.34 3.85
CA MET A 91 25.05 -7.45 3.78
C MET A 91 24.55 -8.06 5.10
N HIS A 92 23.92 -7.26 5.95
CA HIS A 92 23.37 -7.76 7.21
C HIS A 92 22.23 -8.73 6.88
N LYS A 93 22.32 -9.96 7.42
CA LYS A 93 21.24 -10.95 7.32
C LYS A 93 19.94 -10.31 7.82
N PRO A 94 18.81 -10.42 7.10
CA PRO A 94 17.53 -9.91 7.57
C PRO A 94 17.17 -10.54 8.91
N SER A 95 16.46 -9.79 9.77
CA SER A 95 15.93 -10.37 11.02
C SER A 95 15.00 -11.55 10.71
N ASP A 96 14.93 -12.54 11.60
CA ASP A 96 14.06 -13.72 11.40
C ASP A 96 12.61 -13.32 11.11
N SER A 97 12.11 -12.26 11.77
CA SER A 97 10.78 -11.70 11.49
C SER A 97 10.61 -11.13 10.08
N THR A 98 11.62 -10.46 9.52
CA THR A 98 11.54 -9.96 8.15
C THR A 98 11.58 -11.13 7.17
N GLU A 99 12.46 -12.10 7.39
CA GLU A 99 12.58 -13.26 6.51
C GLU A 99 11.30 -14.10 6.53
N PHE A 100 10.68 -14.28 7.71
CA PHE A 100 9.38 -14.92 7.85
C PHE A 100 8.30 -14.19 7.04
N VAL A 101 8.14 -12.88 7.25
CA VAL A 101 7.15 -12.06 6.52
C VAL A 101 7.39 -12.12 5.01
N ARG A 102 8.66 -12.08 4.58
CA ARG A 102 9.03 -12.20 3.18
C ARG A 102 8.57 -13.53 2.59
N LYS A 103 8.92 -14.65 3.23
CA LYS A 103 8.54 -15.99 2.77
C LYS A 103 7.02 -16.15 2.72
N SER A 104 6.34 -15.85 3.82
CA SER A 104 4.88 -15.97 3.93
C SER A 104 4.15 -15.12 2.88
N PHE A 105 4.63 -13.90 2.62
CA PHE A 105 4.06 -13.05 1.57
C PHE A 105 4.18 -13.69 0.18
N PHE A 106 5.35 -14.21 -0.19
CA PHE A 106 5.57 -14.80 -1.51
C PHE A 106 4.90 -16.17 -1.69
N GLU A 107 4.79 -16.96 -0.63
CA GLU A 107 4.01 -18.21 -0.63
C GLU A 107 2.54 -17.92 -0.96
N ASN A 108 1.90 -17.02 -0.18
CA ASN A 108 0.51 -16.63 -0.45
C ASN A 108 0.34 -15.97 -1.83
N PHE A 109 1.31 -15.15 -2.27
CA PHE A 109 1.27 -14.56 -3.60
C PHE A 109 1.23 -15.62 -4.71
N ASN A 110 2.07 -16.66 -4.61
CA ASN A 110 2.12 -17.71 -5.61
C ASN A 110 0.82 -18.54 -5.64
N ASP A 111 0.26 -18.84 -4.46
CA ASP A 111 -1.02 -19.53 -4.34
C ASP A 111 -2.14 -18.74 -5.03
N TYR A 112 -2.27 -17.45 -4.70
CA TYR A 112 -3.30 -16.59 -5.29
C TYR A 112 -3.07 -16.29 -6.78
N LYS A 113 -1.81 -16.13 -7.21
CA LYS A 113 -1.45 -15.89 -8.62
C LYS A 113 -1.87 -17.06 -9.53
N SER A 114 -1.92 -18.28 -9.01
CA SER A 114 -2.37 -19.45 -9.79
C SER A 114 -3.86 -19.41 -10.13
N VAL A 115 -4.65 -18.64 -9.37
CA VAL A 115 -6.12 -18.59 -9.48
C VAL A 115 -6.61 -17.25 -10.06
N TYR A 116 -5.91 -16.16 -9.77
CA TYR A 116 -6.33 -14.80 -10.07
C TYR A 116 -5.33 -14.08 -10.99
N SER A 117 -5.79 -13.10 -11.77
CA SER A 117 -4.90 -12.20 -12.54
C SER A 117 -4.16 -11.24 -11.60
N LEU A 118 -3.11 -11.77 -10.97
CA LEU A 118 -2.34 -11.13 -9.92
C LEU A 118 -0.87 -10.99 -10.31
N HIS A 119 -0.35 -9.77 -10.25
CA HIS A 119 1.00 -9.45 -10.69
C HIS A 119 1.70 -8.62 -9.62
N LEU A 120 3.00 -8.84 -9.43
CA LEU A 120 3.83 -7.88 -8.68
C LEU A 120 4.17 -6.71 -9.60
N ALA A 121 4.27 -5.51 -9.06
CA ALA A 121 4.75 -4.37 -9.82
C ALA A 121 6.17 -4.64 -10.38
N GLU A 122 6.35 -4.43 -11.68
CA GLU A 122 7.64 -4.64 -12.37
C GLU A 122 8.75 -3.77 -11.78
N LYS A 123 8.41 -2.52 -11.44
CA LYS A 123 9.29 -1.57 -10.78
C LYS A 123 8.83 -1.39 -9.35
N GLN A 124 9.59 -1.96 -8.42
CA GLN A 124 9.33 -1.81 -6.99
C GLN A 124 9.72 -0.40 -6.52
N TYR A 125 8.89 0.19 -5.66
CA TYR A 125 9.19 1.46 -5.02
C TYR A 125 10.39 1.36 -4.06
N ARG A 126 11.57 1.79 -4.53
CA ARG A 126 12.82 1.68 -3.78
C ARG A 126 13.11 2.87 -2.87
N THR A 127 12.69 4.07 -3.27
CA THR A 127 13.22 5.32 -2.67
C THR A 127 12.14 6.09 -1.95
N ASN A 128 12.32 6.34 -0.65
CA ASN A 128 11.42 7.22 0.10
C ASN A 128 11.53 8.67 -0.41
N LEU A 129 10.40 9.36 -0.51
CA LEU A 129 10.37 10.82 -0.63
C LEU A 129 11.11 11.47 0.55
N LYS A 130 11.96 12.45 0.24
CA LYS A 130 12.67 13.28 1.22
C LYS A 130 12.16 14.73 1.11
N LYS A 131 12.46 15.56 2.12
CA LYS A 131 12.15 17.00 2.06
C LYS A 131 12.89 17.66 0.88
N PRO A 132 12.29 18.63 0.17
CA PRO A 132 10.95 19.22 0.41
C PRO A 132 9.79 18.40 -0.18
N ALA A 133 10.04 17.55 -1.17
CA ALA A 133 9.01 16.79 -1.90
C ALA A 133 8.08 15.98 -0.99
N LEU A 134 8.60 15.40 0.09
CA LEU A 134 7.78 14.71 1.09
C LEU A 134 6.72 15.62 1.73
N THR A 135 7.08 16.85 2.05
CA THR A 135 6.17 17.82 2.68
C THR A 135 5.03 18.18 1.73
N GLU A 136 5.36 18.46 0.47
CA GLU A 136 4.37 18.80 -0.55
C GLU A 136 3.45 17.62 -0.89
N PHE A 137 4.00 16.41 -0.96
CA PHE A 137 3.22 15.20 -1.15
C PHE A 137 2.20 14.98 -0.02
N LYS A 138 2.63 15.14 1.24
CA LYS A 138 1.73 15.06 2.40
C LYS A 138 0.62 16.10 2.33
N ALA A 139 0.99 17.36 2.08
CA ALA A 139 0.02 18.45 1.94
C ALA A 139 -0.99 18.17 0.81
N GLY A 140 -0.54 17.61 -0.32
CA GLY A 140 -1.41 17.19 -1.42
C GLY A 140 -2.44 16.13 -0.99
N LEU A 141 -2.02 15.10 -0.28
CA LEU A 141 -2.92 14.05 0.23
C LEU A 141 -3.88 14.58 1.31
N ASP A 142 -3.40 15.46 2.19
CA ASP A 142 -4.20 16.08 3.25
C ASP A 142 -5.30 16.98 2.66
N ASN A 143 -4.96 17.77 1.64
CA ASN A 143 -5.93 18.62 0.92
C ASN A 143 -7.00 17.83 0.16
N LEU A 144 -6.69 16.57 -0.19
CA LEU A 144 -7.63 15.65 -0.82
C LEU A 144 -8.42 14.82 0.20
N GLU A 145 -8.21 15.06 1.51
CA GLU A 145 -8.89 14.34 2.60
C GLU A 145 -8.64 12.82 2.54
N LEU A 146 -7.48 12.41 2.00
CA LEU A 146 -7.10 11.01 1.81
C LEU A 146 -6.43 10.38 3.03
N ILE A 147 -6.13 11.20 4.04
CA ILE A 147 -5.44 10.82 5.25
C ILE A 147 -6.34 11.16 6.44
N GLU A 148 -6.54 10.18 7.31
CA GLU A 148 -7.27 10.42 8.55
C GLU A 148 -6.47 11.34 9.47
N LYS A 149 -7.12 12.36 10.03
CA LYS A 149 -6.53 13.28 11.02
C LYS A 149 -6.45 12.63 12.42
N LYS A 150 -5.70 11.53 12.55
CA LYS A 150 -5.42 10.86 13.83
C LYS A 150 -3.91 10.75 14.09
N LYS A 151 -3.56 10.62 15.37
CA LYS A 151 -2.18 10.38 15.80
C LYS A 151 -1.69 9.04 15.21
N ASN A 152 -0.43 9.00 14.76
CA ASN A 152 0.25 7.82 14.22
C ASN A 152 -0.21 7.31 12.82
N ASN A 153 -0.79 8.17 11.98
CA ASN A 153 -1.17 7.80 10.61
C ASN A 153 -0.04 7.94 9.57
N ALA A 154 1.22 7.95 10.02
CA ALA A 154 2.38 8.04 9.14
C ALA A 154 2.40 6.92 8.08
N TYR A 155 1.91 5.73 8.43
CA TYR A 155 1.80 4.58 7.54
C TYR A 155 0.91 4.84 6.31
N GLN A 156 -0.14 5.67 6.44
CA GLN A 156 -1.04 5.96 5.32
C GLN A 156 -0.31 6.71 4.21
N TYR A 157 0.53 7.70 4.57
CA TYR A 157 1.38 8.38 3.58
C TYR A 157 2.35 7.41 2.88
N HIS A 158 2.85 6.39 3.59
CA HIS A 158 3.70 5.36 2.99
C HIS A 158 2.93 4.48 2.01
N LEU A 159 1.72 4.05 2.38
CA LEU A 159 0.87 3.26 1.49
C LEU A 159 0.46 4.05 0.24
N TRP A 160 0.09 5.32 0.40
CA TRP A 160 -0.17 6.21 -0.74
C TRP A 160 1.07 6.40 -1.62
N ALA A 161 2.25 6.58 -1.03
CA ALA A 161 3.49 6.68 -1.81
C ALA A 161 3.80 5.39 -2.59
N LEU A 162 3.49 4.22 -2.01
CA LEU A 162 3.63 2.93 -2.70
C LEU A 162 2.66 2.81 -3.87
N ILE A 163 1.37 3.03 -3.61
CA ILE A 163 0.31 2.91 -4.62
C ILE A 163 0.51 3.84 -5.80
N LEU A 164 0.94 5.08 -5.55
CA LEU A 164 1.19 6.06 -6.59
C LEU A 164 2.60 5.91 -7.21
N HIS A 165 3.42 5.01 -6.66
CA HIS A 165 4.84 4.90 -6.98
C HIS A 165 5.51 6.29 -6.97
N ALA A 166 5.24 7.06 -5.90
CA ALA A 166 5.51 8.49 -5.80
C ALA A 166 6.98 8.78 -5.46
N THR A 167 7.73 9.22 -6.44
CA THR A 167 9.13 9.65 -6.38
C THR A 167 9.27 11.16 -6.42
N LYS A 168 10.49 11.68 -6.19
CA LYS A 168 10.79 13.13 -6.30
C LYS A 168 10.39 13.72 -7.66
N SER A 169 10.45 12.94 -8.74
CA SER A 169 10.18 13.44 -10.10
C SER A 169 8.72 13.34 -10.55
N ASN A 170 7.88 12.52 -9.90
CA ASN A 170 6.49 12.30 -10.33
C ASN A 170 5.42 12.60 -9.27
N TYR A 171 5.76 12.82 -7.98
CA TYR A 171 4.75 13.01 -6.93
C TYR A 171 3.73 14.11 -7.27
N ALA A 172 4.18 15.25 -7.81
CA ALA A 172 3.29 16.37 -8.16
C ALA A 172 2.30 16.00 -9.28
N LYS A 173 2.77 15.23 -10.28
CA LYS A 173 1.94 14.70 -11.36
C LYS A 173 0.88 13.74 -10.82
N GLU A 174 1.27 12.84 -9.91
CA GLU A 174 0.34 11.89 -9.30
C GLU A 174 -0.71 12.58 -8.43
N ILE A 175 -0.33 13.58 -7.62
CA ILE A 175 -1.29 14.41 -6.85
C ILE A 175 -2.25 15.15 -7.78
N THR A 176 -1.76 15.68 -8.90
CA THR A 176 -2.61 16.35 -9.90
C THR A 176 -3.60 15.37 -10.53
N LYS A 177 -3.16 14.15 -10.88
CA LYS A 177 -4.01 13.09 -11.42
C LYS A 177 -5.10 12.70 -10.43
N LEU A 178 -4.72 12.45 -9.17
CA LEU A 178 -5.65 12.19 -8.06
C LEU A 178 -6.69 13.29 -7.92
N THR A 179 -6.25 14.55 -7.88
CA THR A 179 -7.14 15.71 -7.74
C THR A 179 -8.18 15.75 -8.86
N LYS A 180 -7.78 15.50 -10.11
CA LYS A 180 -8.70 15.49 -11.25
C LYS A 180 -9.75 14.40 -11.13
N ILE A 181 -9.39 13.22 -10.65
CA ILE A 181 -10.30 12.08 -10.52
C ILE A 181 -11.30 12.34 -9.39
N LEU A 182 -10.81 12.70 -8.21
CA LEU A 182 -11.66 12.95 -7.03
C LEU A 182 -12.58 14.17 -7.19
N ARG A 183 -12.16 15.20 -7.93
CA ARG A 183 -13.04 16.34 -8.27
C ARG A 183 -14.17 15.93 -9.21
N ARG A 184 -13.92 15.06 -10.19
CA ARG A 184 -14.97 14.56 -11.10
C ARG A 184 -16.05 13.78 -10.35
N GLU A 185 -15.66 13.00 -9.35
CA GLU A 185 -16.61 12.28 -8.49
C GLU A 185 -17.48 13.24 -7.67
N LYS A 186 -16.90 14.27 -7.04
CA LYS A 186 -17.67 15.28 -6.29
C LYS A 186 -18.69 15.98 -7.20
N VAL A 187 -18.32 16.32 -8.45
CA VAL A 187 -19.23 16.94 -9.43
C VAL A 187 -20.35 15.98 -9.86
N GLN A 188 -20.03 14.72 -10.16
CA GLN A 188 -21.04 13.72 -10.55
C GLN A 188 -22.03 13.39 -9.43
N GLN A 189 -21.60 13.42 -8.16
CA GLN A 189 -22.50 13.26 -7.02
C GLN A 189 -23.46 14.44 -6.85
N ILE A 190 -23.00 15.68 -7.10
CA ILE A 190 -23.84 16.88 -7.06
C ILE A 190 -24.89 16.83 -8.17
N ASP A 191 -24.51 16.44 -9.38
CA ASP A 191 -25.45 16.35 -10.50
C ASP A 191 -26.48 15.24 -10.34
N LYS A 192 -26.12 14.10 -9.73
CA LYS A 192 -27.08 13.05 -9.38
C LYS A 192 -28.09 13.52 -8.32
N LYS A 193 -27.64 14.27 -7.30
CA LYS A 193 -28.55 14.86 -6.31
C LYS A 193 -29.53 15.88 -6.90
N LYS A 194 -29.13 16.60 -7.96
CA LYS A 194 -30.02 17.53 -8.68
C LYS A 194 -31.03 16.85 -9.60
N ARG A 195 -30.74 15.62 -10.06
CA ARG A 195 -31.59 14.86 -11.00
C ARG A 195 -32.66 13.98 -10.35
N HIS A 196 -32.69 13.91 -9.02
CA HIS A 196 -33.88 13.45 -8.30
C HIS A 196 -34.66 14.68 -7.82
N PRO A 197 -35.63 15.19 -8.60
CA PRO A 197 -36.76 15.87 -8.00
C PRO A 197 -37.59 14.84 -7.22
N ALA A 198 -38.26 15.33 -6.18
CA ALA A 198 -39.20 14.59 -5.33
C ALA A 198 -40.25 13.82 -6.12
#